data_AF-A0AA48RIT4-F1
#
_entry.id   AF-A0AA48RIT4-F1
#
_cell.length_a   1.000
_cell.length_b   1.000
_cell.length_c   1.000
_cell.angle_alpha   90.00
_cell.angle_beta   90.00
_cell.angle_gamma   90.00
#
_symmetry.space_group_name_H-M   'P 1'
#
loop_
_entity.id
_entity.type
_entity.pdbx_description
1 polymer ?
#
loop_
_entity_poly.entity_id
_entity_poly.type
_entity_poly.pdbx_seq_one_letter_code
_entity_poly.pdbx_strand_id
1 'polypeptide(L)' 'MEKSFYYAVPWGEVSYLRETLAALDIPFAIEQDDRLELNPGEVAFVFPNLPIRQFRHVFELFGQAGRLYPQ' A
#
# COMPACT_ATOMS: atom_id res chain seq x y z
N MET A 1 10.66 3.30 8.84
CA MET A 1 9.95 2.06 8.49
C MET A 1 10.68 1.46 7.29
N GLU A 2 11.12 0.20 7.37
CA GLU A 2 11.75 -0.49 6.23
C GLU A 2 10.66 -0.84 5.22
N LYS A 3 10.73 -0.25 4.02
CA LYS A 3 9.72 -0.40 2.97
C LYS A 3 9.93 -1.74 2.27
N SER A 4 8.86 -2.52 2.10
CA SER A 4 8.95 -3.89 1.59
C SER A 4 8.16 -4.09 0.30
N PHE A 5 6.92 -3.63 0.26
CA PHE A 5 6.05 -3.78 -0.90
C PHE A 5 5.08 -2.61 -1.01
N TYR A 6 4.44 -2.47 -2.17
CA TYR A 6 3.49 -1.40 -2.43
C TYR A 6 2.35 -1.83 -3.37
N TYR A 7 1.29 -1.04 -3.37
CA TYR A 7 0.21 -1.10 -4.36
C TYR A 7 0.06 0.26 -5.03
N ALA A 8 -0.04 0.26 -6.35
CA ALA A 8 -0.43 1.43 -7.13
C ALA A 8 -1.96 1.55 -7.09
N VAL A 9 -2.47 2.71 -6.70
CA VAL A 9 -3.88 2.92 -6.40
C VAL A 9 -4.34 4.23 -7.02
N PRO A 10 -5.52 4.28 -7.67
CA PRO A 10 -6.10 5.53 -8.17
C PRO A 10 -6.33 6.55 -7.05
N TRP A 11 -6.07 7.83 -7.32
CA TRP A 11 -6.23 8.91 -6.33
C TRP A 11 -7.63 8.96 -5.69
N GLY A 12 -8.66 8.58 -6.43
CA GLY A 12 -10.06 8.55 -5.95
C GLY A 12 -10.32 7.53 -4.84
N GLU A 13 -9.50 6.48 -4.72
CA GLU A 13 -9.68 5.42 -3.72
C GLU A 13 -8.88 5.67 -2.43
N VAL A 14 -8.02 6.70 -2.43
CA VAL A 14 -7.07 6.98 -1.35
C VAL A 14 -7.76 7.20 -0.01
N SER A 15 -8.86 7.97 0.05
CA SER A 15 -9.55 8.26 1.32
C SER A 15 -10.09 6.98 1.96
N TYR A 16 -10.81 6.19 1.18
CA TYR A 16 -11.40 4.93 1.62
C TYR A 16 -10.34 3.94 2.14
N LEU A 17 -9.27 3.75 1.36
CA LEU A 17 -8.20 2.82 1.75
C LEU A 17 -7.43 3.32 2.97
N ARG A 18 -7.14 4.62 3.04
CA ARG A 18 -6.48 5.25 4.20
C ARG A 18 -7.29 5.04 5.47
N GLU A 19 -8.59 5.30 5.43
CA GLU A 19 -9.49 5.12 6.58
C GLU A 19 -9.58 3.67 7.01
N THR A 20 -9.69 2.74 6.04
CA THR A 20 -9.76 1.30 6.30
C THR A 20 -8.48 0.78 6.95
N LEU A 21 -7.31 1.14 6.41
CA LEU A 21 -6.01 0.73 6.97
C LEU A 21 -5.77 1.33 8.36
N ALA A 22 -6.18 2.59 8.58
CA ALA A 22 -6.07 3.23 9.88
C ALA A 22 -6.98 2.56 10.93
N ALA A 23 -8.21 2.18 10.56
CA ALA A 23 -9.13 1.46 11.45
C ALA A 23 -8.59 0.06 11.86
N LEU A 24 -7.75 -0.53 11.02
CA LEU A 24 -7.10 -1.83 11.26
C LEU A 24 -5.72 -1.70 11.94
N ASP A 25 -5.28 -0.48 12.26
CA ASP A 25 -3.94 -0.20 12.82
C ASP A 25 -2.79 -0.80 11.98
N ILE A 26 -2.95 -0.76 10.66
CA ILE A 26 -1.95 -1.26 9.71
C ILE A 26 -0.99 -0.11 9.38
N PRO A 27 0.34 -0.28 9.54
CA PRO A 27 1.30 0.74 9.18
C PRO A 27 1.45 0.83 7.64
N PHE A 28 1.34 2.04 7.10
CA PHE A 28 1.59 2.33 5.69
C PHE A 28 2.10 3.77 5.49
N ALA A 29 2.64 4.03 4.31
CA ALA A 29 2.94 5.37 3.80
C ALA A 29 2.27 5.55 2.43
N ILE A 30 1.91 6.78 2.07
CA ILE A 30 1.44 7.12 0.72
C ILE A 30 2.56 7.89 0.02
N GLU A 31 2.96 7.44 -1.16
CA GLU A 31 4.11 7.98 -1.90
C GLU A 31 3.79 8.19 -3.38
N GLN A 32 4.44 9.19 -3.98
CA GLN A 32 4.54 9.39 -5.43
C GLN A 32 6.04 9.47 -5.76
N ASP A 33 6.71 8.31 -5.75
CA ASP A 33 8.15 8.17 -6.03
C ASP A 33 8.31 7.68 -7.48
N ASP A 34 9.16 8.34 -8.26
CA ASP A 34 9.39 8.03 -9.68
C ASP A 34 10.00 6.64 -9.91
N ARG A 35 10.57 6.02 -8.87
CA ARG A 35 11.07 4.64 -8.90
C ARG A 35 9.96 3.60 -8.86
N LEU A 36 8.74 4.00 -8.48
CA LEU A 36 7.58 3.14 -8.41
C LEU A 36 6.83 3.16 -9.74
N GLU A 37 6.34 2.00 -10.15
CA GLU A 37 5.61 1.85 -11.40
C GLU A 37 4.16 2.33 -11.21
N LEU A 38 3.96 3.66 -11.26
CA LEU A 38 2.68 4.33 -11.09
C LEU A 38 2.20 4.91 -12.42
N ASN A 39 0.93 4.70 -12.75
CA ASN A 39 0.29 5.40 -13.85
C ASN A 39 -0.08 6.84 -13.46
N PRO A 40 -0.31 7.73 -14.44
CA PRO A 40 -0.85 9.06 -14.17
C PRO A 40 -2.15 8.99 -13.37
N GLY A 41 -2.21 9.71 -12.25
CA GLY A 41 -3.37 9.70 -11.34
C GLY A 41 -3.35 8.60 -10.27
N GLU A 42 -2.27 7.81 -10.19
CA GLU A 42 -2.08 6.84 -9.11
C GLU A 42 -1.16 7.37 -8.00
N VAL A 43 -1.25 6.75 -6.84
CA VAL A 43 -0.32 6.86 -5.72
C VAL A 43 0.06 5.48 -5.22
N ALA A 44 1.22 5.36 -4.60
CA ALA A 44 1.65 4.12 -3.96
C ALA A 44 1.19 4.09 -2.50
N PHE A 45 0.49 3.03 -2.11
CA PHE A 45 0.41 2.63 -0.70
C PHE A 45 1.56 1.68 -0.40
N VAL A 46 2.52 2.15 0.41
CA VAL A 46 3.77 1.47 0.72
C VAL A 46 3.70 0.87 2.12
N PHE A 47 4.05 -0.40 2.23
CA PHE A 47 3.97 -1.18 3.46
C PHE A 47 5.34 -1.65 3.90
N PRO A 48 5.57 -1.79 5.21
CA PRO A 48 6.71 -2.53 5.71
C PRO A 48 6.51 -4.03 5.54
N ASN A 49 7.50 -4.79 5.98
CA ASN A 49 7.25 -6.20 6.27
C ASN A 49 6.18 -6.29 7.39
N LEU A 50 5.06 -6.93 7.09
CA LEU A 50 3.91 -7.02 7.98
C LEU A 50 3.85 -8.39 8.68
N PRO A 51 3.40 -8.44 9.95
CA PRO A 51 2.99 -9.69 10.56
C PRO A 51 1.89 -10.37 9.72
N ILE A 52 1.87 -11.70 9.68
CA ILE A 52 0.97 -12.49 8.81
C ILE A 52 -0.51 -12.11 8.93
N ARG A 53 -0.97 -11.69 10.12
CA ARG A 53 -2.35 -11.23 10.35
C ARG A 53 -2.65 -9.91 9.64
N GLN A 54 -1.76 -8.93 9.74
CA GLN A 54 -1.91 -7.65 9.06
C GLN A 54 -1.75 -7.82 7.54
N PHE A 55 -0.77 -8.62 7.11
CA PHE A 55 -0.59 -8.95 5.70
C PHE A 55 -1.85 -9.56 5.09
N ARG A 56 -2.52 -10.48 5.81
CA ARG A 56 -3.76 -11.08 5.35
C ARG A 56 -4.86 -10.04 5.11
N HIS A 57 -5.04 -9.07 6.02
CA HIS A 57 -6.00 -7.99 5.82
C HIS A 57 -5.65 -7.12 4.61
N VAL A 58 -4.38 -6.79 4.42
CA VAL A 58 -3.92 -6.05 3.23
C VAL A 58 -4.20 -6.85 1.95
N PHE A 59 -3.87 -8.15 1.94
CA PHE A 59 -4.12 -9.01 0.78
C PHE A 59 -5.62 -9.12 0.45
N GLU A 60 -6.48 -9.26 1.46
CA GLU A 60 -7.94 -9.28 1.28
C GLU A 60 -8.47 -7.93 0.78
N LEU A 61 -7.91 -6.81 1.26
CA LEU A 61 -8.33 -5.45 0.87
C LEU A 61 -7.95 -5.12 -0.58
N PHE A 62 -6.74 -5.47 -1.00
CA PHE A 62 -6.21 -5.15 -2.34
C PHE A 62 -6.48 -6.28 -3.36
N GLY A 63 -6.90 -7.46 -2.90
CA GLY A 63 -7.27 -8.61 -3.74
C GLY A 63 -6.10 -9.33 -4.43
N GLN A 64 -4.87 -8.87 -4.23
CA GLN A 64 -3.67 -9.42 -4.85
C GLN A 64 -2.44 -9.19 -3.97
N ALA A 65 -1.32 -9.83 -4.33
CA ALA A 65 -0.04 -9.53 -3.70
C ALA A 65 0.50 -8.19 -4.20
N GLY A 66 1.12 -7.41 -3.30
CA GLY A 66 1.76 -6.15 -3.63
C GLY A 66 3.03 -6.34 -4.46
N ARG A 67 3.42 -5.29 -5.18
CA ARG A 67 4.69 -5.24 -5.89
C ARG A 67 5.84 -5.01 -4.91
N LEU A 68 6.99 -5.62 -5.16
CA LEU A 68 8.17 -5.41 -4.33
C LEU A 68 8.62 -3.95 -4.42
N TYR A 69 8.96 -3.36 -3.27
CA TYR A 69 9.53 -2.01 -3.24
C TYR A 69 10.97 -2.06 -3.78
N PRO A 70 11.36 -1.15 -4.68
CA PRO A 70 12.72 -1.10 -5.22
C PRO A 70 13.72 -0.78 -4.12
N GLN A 71 14.83 -1.54 -4.07
CA GLN A 71 15.94 -1.30 -3.12
C GLN A 71 16.80 -0.11 -3.55
#